data_AF-A0A1R2D3F7-F1
#
_entry.id   AF-A0A1R2D3F7-F1
#
_cell.length_a   1.000
_cell.length_b   1.000
_cell.length_c   1.000
_cell.angle_alpha   90.00
_cell.angle_beta   90.00
_cell.angle_gamma   90.00
#
_symmetry.space_group_name_H-M   'P 1'
#
loop_
_entity.id
_entity.type
_entity.pdbx_description
1 polymer ?
#
loop_
_entity_poly.entity_id
_entity_poly.type
_entity_poly.pdbx_seq_one_letter_code
_entity_poly.pdbx_strand_id
1 'polypeptide(L)'
;MSSEEKHKKTQNTCPVSCEDVDVIPECYHYSNKCFCFMCTCGQHKCPSLKKSFFVKGAFDSNYSRSYSRPGTAQAPVSRIQKMYRPNDQKMDLKTVYMSEFANFKPSPERWKRSETPQPNYKFEGSSQYSRDFPNWGPVDKIVMKHPVNPVHDTKLKFNGKSAYEEQFVCRTPKVEANPGYRSKEIRPKSFDIPLQTTFQRDFQPSTPDYYARHERKCNEKPSKIFYNKNQFQTTTATAYLPTSISLKDPMHYMKEIMGKTK
;
A
#
# COMPACT_ATOMS: atom_id res chain seq x y z
N MET A 1 27.33 -17.29 -16.03
CA MET A 1 26.28 -17.84 -16.91
C MET A 1 25.54 -16.66 -17.50
N SER A 2 25.55 -16.61 -18.83
CA SER A 2 25.14 -15.49 -19.67
C SER A 2 23.62 -15.47 -19.89
N SER A 3 23.01 -14.30 -19.79
CA SER A 3 21.67 -14.04 -20.32
C SER A 3 21.59 -12.59 -20.80
N GLU A 4 22.13 -12.37 -22.00
CA GLU A 4 21.85 -11.22 -22.84
C GLU A 4 20.48 -11.42 -23.52
N GLU A 5 19.42 -10.84 -22.97
CA GLU A 5 18.14 -10.73 -23.66
C GLU A 5 18.19 -9.57 -24.67
N LYS A 6 18.48 -9.94 -25.93
CA LYS A 6 18.42 -9.05 -27.09
C LYS A 6 16.97 -8.63 -27.34
N HIS A 7 16.67 -7.36 -27.12
CA HIS A 7 15.49 -6.70 -27.70
C HIS A 7 15.53 -6.84 -29.23
N LYS A 8 14.73 -7.76 -29.75
CA LYS A 8 14.49 -7.96 -31.17
C LYS A 8 13.69 -6.75 -31.67
N LYS A 9 14.39 -5.70 -32.10
CA LYS A 9 13.83 -4.60 -32.89
C LYS A 9 13.08 -5.25 -34.05
N THR A 10 11.75 -5.11 -34.06
CA THR A 10 10.94 -5.42 -35.22
C THR A 10 11.56 -4.68 -36.40
N GLN A 11 12.07 -5.43 -37.38
CA GLN A 11 12.54 -4.86 -38.62
C GLN A 11 11.35 -4.13 -39.22
N ASN A 12 11.41 -2.79 -39.23
CA ASN A 12 10.44 -1.97 -39.94
C ASN A 12 10.57 -2.34 -41.41
N THR A 13 9.72 -3.23 -41.88
CA THR A 13 9.63 -3.62 -43.29
C THR A 13 9.29 -2.36 -44.08
N CYS A 14 10.19 -1.97 -44.98
CA CYS A 14 9.95 -0.80 -45.80
C CYS A 14 8.74 -1.07 -46.70
N PRO A 15 7.76 -0.15 -46.79
CA PRO A 15 6.61 -0.32 -47.68
C PRO A 15 7.00 -0.44 -49.16
N VAL A 16 8.21 0.00 -49.53
CA VAL A 16 8.77 -0.11 -50.89
C VAL A 16 9.34 -1.52 -51.16
N SER A 17 9.59 -2.32 -50.12
CA SER A 17 10.17 -3.67 -50.25
C SER A 17 9.11 -4.78 -50.23
N CYS A 18 7.81 -4.44 -50.23
CA CYS A 18 6.74 -5.42 -50.37
C CYS A 18 6.72 -5.97 -51.81
N GLU A 19 6.67 -7.29 -51.95
CA GLU A 19 6.64 -7.98 -53.26
C GLU A 19 5.41 -7.61 -54.12
N ASP A 20 4.39 -7.02 -53.52
CA ASP A 20 3.16 -6.56 -54.20
C ASP A 20 3.31 -5.21 -54.94
N VAL A 21 4.48 -4.58 -54.94
CA VAL A 21 4.69 -3.31 -55.64
C VAL A 21 5.36 -3.57 -56.99
N ASP A 22 4.66 -3.24 -58.08
CA ASP A 22 5.19 -3.32 -59.44
C ASP A 22 6.48 -2.52 -59.61
N VAL A 23 7.39 -3.06 -60.45
CA VAL A 23 8.67 -2.41 -60.79
C VAL A 23 8.40 -1.02 -61.38
N ILE A 24 8.79 0.03 -60.64
CA ILE A 24 8.59 1.43 -61.05
C ILE A 24 9.58 1.77 -62.18
N PRO A 25 9.11 2.16 -63.38
CA PRO A 25 10.01 2.53 -64.46
C PRO A 25 10.73 3.85 -64.18
N GLU A 26 11.92 4.02 -64.75
CA GLU A 26 12.80 5.16 -64.48
C GLU A 26 12.15 6.53 -64.76
N CYS A 27 11.24 6.60 -65.73
CA CYS A 27 10.50 7.81 -66.09
C CYS A 27 9.72 8.45 -64.92
N TYR A 28 9.21 7.65 -63.98
CA TYR A 28 8.48 8.15 -62.82
C TYR A 28 9.37 8.86 -61.79
N HIS A 29 10.65 8.50 -61.73
CA HIS A 29 11.63 9.19 -60.89
C HIS A 29 11.88 10.60 -61.42
N TYR A 30 12.03 10.76 -62.73
CA TYR A 30 12.25 12.08 -63.34
C TYR A 30 11.07 13.04 -63.16
N SER A 31 9.83 12.52 -63.17
CA SER A 31 8.64 13.33 -62.91
C SER A 31 8.33 13.55 -61.42
N ASN A 32 9.20 13.09 -60.50
CA ASN A 32 8.95 13.09 -59.06
C ASN A 32 7.64 12.35 -58.65
N LYS A 33 7.22 11.35 -59.43
CA LYS A 33 6.05 10.50 -59.18
C LYS A 33 6.43 9.10 -58.68
N CYS A 34 7.68 8.89 -58.28
CA CYS A 34 8.15 7.64 -57.69
C CYS A 34 7.71 7.51 -56.23
N PHE A 35 7.45 6.30 -55.73
CA PHE A 35 7.11 6.04 -54.33
C PHE A 35 8.30 6.09 -53.36
N CYS A 36 9.50 6.47 -53.82
CA CYS A 36 10.70 6.55 -53.00
C CYS A 36 10.57 7.51 -51.81
N PHE A 37 9.69 8.50 -51.87
CA PHE A 37 9.40 9.39 -50.74
C PHE A 37 8.76 8.65 -49.55
N MET A 38 8.18 7.48 -49.76
CA MET A 38 7.59 6.65 -48.70
C MET A 38 8.60 5.71 -48.02
N CYS A 39 9.84 5.62 -48.52
CA CYS A 39 10.88 4.86 -47.80
C CYS A 39 11.34 5.64 -46.57
N THR A 40 11.06 5.08 -45.40
CA THR A 40 11.65 5.46 -44.11
C THR A 40 12.93 4.67 -43.81
N CYS A 41 13.31 3.77 -44.71
CA CYS A 41 14.35 2.77 -44.57
C CYS A 41 15.78 3.30 -44.79
N GLY A 42 15.93 4.40 -45.52
CA GLY A 42 17.22 4.98 -45.91
C GLY A 42 18.06 4.15 -46.89
N GLN A 43 17.66 2.90 -47.19
CA GLN A 43 18.37 2.03 -48.12
C GLN A 43 18.01 2.32 -49.59
N HIS A 44 16.79 2.80 -49.86
CA HIS A 44 16.37 3.18 -51.20
C HIS A 44 16.77 4.63 -51.49
N LYS A 45 17.73 4.83 -52.40
CA LYS A 45 18.15 6.16 -52.86
C LYS A 45 17.41 6.52 -54.15
N CYS A 46 16.60 7.57 -54.11
CA CYS A 46 15.90 8.08 -55.30
C CYS A 46 16.89 8.72 -56.30
N PRO A 47 16.90 8.32 -57.59
CA PRO A 47 17.73 8.95 -58.61
C PRO A 47 17.35 10.42 -58.91
N SER A 48 16.12 10.86 -58.61
CA SER A 48 15.61 12.18 -59.04
C SER A 48 16.30 13.39 -58.39
N LEU A 49 17.02 13.18 -57.28
CA LEU A 49 17.75 14.24 -56.59
C LEU A 49 19.07 14.66 -57.27
N LYS A 50 19.52 13.91 -58.27
CA LYS A 50 20.68 14.34 -59.07
C LYS A 50 20.21 15.43 -60.03
N LYS A 51 20.63 16.66 -59.71
CA LYS A 51 20.52 17.90 -60.51
C LYS A 51 20.32 17.61 -61.99
N SER A 52 19.25 18.16 -62.55
CA SER A 52 18.88 18.12 -63.96
C SER A 52 20.07 17.88 -64.88
N PHE A 53 20.07 16.75 -65.58
CA PHE A 53 20.95 16.47 -66.72
C PHE A 53 20.58 17.35 -67.91
N PHE A 54 20.36 18.65 -67.70
CA PHE A 54 20.56 19.60 -68.78
C PHE A 54 22.04 19.48 -69.12
N VAL A 55 22.32 18.70 -70.16
CA VAL A 55 23.56 18.80 -70.92
C VAL A 55 23.68 20.28 -71.22
N LYS A 56 24.55 20.99 -70.48
CA LYS A 56 24.93 22.36 -70.85
C LYS A 56 25.31 22.25 -72.32
N GLY A 57 24.51 22.87 -73.19
CA GLY A 57 24.70 22.74 -74.63
C GLY A 57 26.17 22.99 -74.93
N ALA A 58 26.81 22.10 -75.68
CA ALA A 58 28.25 22.14 -75.96
C ALA A 58 28.68 23.36 -76.79
N PHE A 59 27.78 24.32 -76.99
CA PHE A 59 27.94 25.50 -77.82
C PHE A 59 27.71 26.75 -76.97
N ASP A 60 28.72 27.11 -76.18
CA ASP A 60 28.87 28.49 -75.76
C ASP A 60 29.31 29.30 -77.00
N SER A 61 28.47 30.23 -77.44
CA SER A 61 28.85 31.13 -78.53
C SER A 61 30.00 32.03 -78.09
N ASN A 62 30.84 32.48 -79.03
CA ASN A 62 31.89 33.44 -78.70
C ASN A 62 31.31 34.70 -78.03
N TYR A 63 30.08 35.07 -78.38
CA TYR A 63 29.37 36.17 -77.74
C TYR A 63 29.07 35.93 -76.25
N SER A 64 28.64 34.73 -75.84
CA SER A 64 28.40 34.43 -74.42
C SER A 64 29.71 34.39 -73.61
N ARG A 65 30.83 34.06 -74.26
CA ARG A 65 32.17 34.11 -73.66
C ARG A 65 32.69 35.53 -73.47
N SER A 66 32.48 36.42 -74.43
CA SER A 66 33.00 37.80 -74.37
C SER A 66 32.08 38.79 -73.66
N TYR A 67 30.78 38.51 -73.58
CA TYR A 67 29.80 39.36 -72.90
C TYR A 67 29.10 38.65 -71.74
N SER A 68 29.86 37.88 -70.96
CA SER A 68 29.37 37.49 -69.63
C SER A 68 29.12 38.77 -68.85
N ARG A 69 27.89 38.98 -68.34
CA ARG A 69 27.59 40.11 -67.45
C ARG A 69 28.73 40.22 -66.44
N PRO A 70 29.45 41.36 -66.37
CA PRO A 70 30.49 41.54 -65.36
C PRO A 70 29.84 41.23 -64.03
N GLY A 71 30.33 40.18 -63.36
CA GLY A 71 29.74 39.67 -62.14
C GLY A 71 29.52 40.86 -61.23
N THR A 72 28.26 41.08 -60.84
CA THR A 72 27.90 42.14 -59.91
C THR A 72 28.93 42.10 -58.80
N ALA A 73 29.72 43.17 -58.68
CA ALA A 73 30.75 43.28 -57.65
C ALA A 73 30.08 42.85 -56.35
N GLN A 74 30.63 41.80 -55.71
CA GLN A 74 30.00 41.23 -54.53
C GLN A 74 29.76 42.38 -53.57
N ALA A 75 28.48 42.67 -53.29
CA ALA A 75 28.12 43.67 -52.32
C ALA A 75 28.94 43.37 -51.06
N PRO A 76 29.56 44.40 -50.42
CA PRO A 76 30.40 44.18 -49.24
C PRO A 76 29.60 43.29 -48.31
N VAL A 77 30.14 42.09 -48.03
CA VAL A 77 29.46 41.05 -47.27
C VAL A 77 29.00 41.71 -45.99
N SER A 78 27.69 42.03 -45.92
CA SER A 78 27.10 42.58 -44.71
C SER A 78 27.49 41.59 -43.64
N ARG A 79 28.11 42.06 -42.54
CA ARG A 79 28.60 41.19 -41.47
C ARG A 79 27.47 40.23 -41.16
N ILE A 80 27.63 38.98 -41.61
CA ILE A 80 26.62 37.95 -41.44
C ILE A 80 26.44 37.92 -39.93
N GLN A 81 25.30 38.39 -39.46
CA GLN A 81 24.97 38.32 -38.06
C GLN A 81 25.05 36.83 -37.78
N LYS A 82 26.12 36.40 -37.11
CA LYS A 82 26.30 35.01 -36.73
C LYS A 82 25.05 34.72 -35.93
N MET A 83 24.14 33.94 -36.52
CA MET A 83 22.90 33.60 -35.87
C MET A 83 23.28 33.08 -34.50
N TYR A 84 22.63 33.65 -33.47
CA TYR A 84 22.90 33.35 -32.08
C TYR A 84 23.04 31.84 -31.95
N ARG A 85 24.27 31.38 -31.69
CA ARG A 85 24.53 29.95 -31.58
C ARG A 85 23.74 29.48 -30.37
N PRO A 86 22.78 28.57 -30.52
CA PRO A 86 22.05 28.05 -29.38
C PRO A 86 23.07 27.59 -28.36
N ASN A 87 22.87 27.96 -27.09
CA ASN A 87 23.80 27.58 -26.06
C ASN A 87 23.75 26.04 -25.92
N ASP A 88 24.76 25.36 -26.47
CA ASP A 88 24.91 23.90 -26.35
C ASP A 88 25.25 23.48 -24.91
N GLN A 89 25.52 24.45 -24.02
CA GLN A 89 25.73 24.18 -22.60
C GLN A 89 24.40 23.80 -21.95
N LYS A 90 24.25 22.50 -21.72
CA LYS A 90 23.17 21.97 -20.87
C LYS A 90 23.51 22.32 -19.43
N MET A 91 22.55 22.91 -18.73
CA MET A 91 22.61 23.03 -17.27
C MET A 91 22.61 21.62 -16.67
N ASP A 92 23.54 21.33 -15.76
CA ASP A 92 23.53 20.05 -15.05
C ASP A 92 22.40 20.11 -14.01
N LEU A 93 21.25 19.53 -14.36
CA LEU A 93 20.04 19.53 -13.52
C LEU A 93 20.10 18.50 -12.39
N LYS A 94 21.30 18.07 -12.00
CA LYS A 94 21.50 17.13 -10.91
C LYS A 94 21.38 17.87 -9.59
N THR A 95 20.33 17.54 -8.84
CA THR A 95 20.18 18.04 -7.47
C THR A 95 21.04 17.22 -6.51
N VAL A 96 21.41 17.83 -5.39
CA VAL A 96 22.13 17.15 -4.28
C VAL A 96 21.36 15.89 -3.83
N TYR A 97 20.03 15.94 -3.88
CA TYR A 97 19.18 14.80 -3.60
C TYR A 97 19.43 13.61 -4.54
N MET A 98 19.57 13.85 -5.85
CA MET A 98 19.84 12.76 -6.81
C MET A 98 21.25 12.16 -6.64
N SER A 99 22.23 12.93 -6.16
CA SER A 99 23.57 12.41 -5.90
C SER A 99 23.67 11.65 -4.57
N GLU A 100 22.97 12.11 -3.54
CA GLU A 100 23.07 11.52 -2.19
C GLU A 100 22.11 10.35 -1.97
N PHE A 101 20.93 10.38 -2.61
CA PHE A 101 19.90 9.36 -2.47
C PHE A 101 19.79 8.50 -3.74
N ALA A 102 20.93 8.05 -4.25
CA ALA A 102 20.93 7.03 -5.29
C ALA A 102 20.17 5.80 -4.79
N ASN A 103 19.27 5.25 -5.63
CA ASN A 103 18.43 4.10 -5.29
C ASN A 103 19.25 2.99 -4.63
N PHE A 104 19.19 2.93 -3.29
CA PHE A 104 19.87 1.90 -2.53
C PHE A 104 19.16 0.59 -2.88
N LYS A 105 19.83 -0.26 -3.65
CA LYS A 105 19.38 -1.64 -3.84
C LYS A 105 19.71 -2.35 -2.53
N PRO A 106 18.72 -2.68 -1.67
CA PRO A 106 19.03 -3.45 -0.49
C PRO A 106 19.69 -4.74 -0.97
N SER A 107 20.92 -4.98 -0.52
CA SER A 107 21.53 -6.29 -0.71
C SER A 107 20.56 -7.29 -0.10
N PRO A 108 20.22 -8.40 -0.80
CA PRO A 108 19.39 -9.43 -0.21
C PRO A 108 20.02 -9.81 1.13
N GLU A 109 19.25 -9.64 2.20
CA GLU A 109 19.68 -10.03 3.53
C GLU A 109 20.07 -11.50 3.43
N ARG A 110 21.35 -11.81 3.67
CA ARG A 110 21.78 -13.20 3.69
C ARG A 110 21.02 -13.83 4.84
N TRP A 111 20.06 -14.68 4.53
CA TRP A 111 19.29 -15.41 5.53
C TRP A 111 20.30 -16.08 6.45
N LYS A 112 20.38 -15.61 7.69
CA LYS A 112 21.19 -16.25 8.72
C LYS A 112 20.63 -17.66 8.81
N ARG A 113 21.41 -18.66 8.39
CA ARG A 113 21.04 -20.06 8.64
C ARG A 113 20.80 -20.14 10.13
N SER A 114 19.57 -20.47 10.53
CA SER A 114 19.26 -20.77 11.92
C SER A 114 20.28 -21.83 12.36
N GLU A 115 21.09 -21.49 13.35
CA GLU A 115 22.00 -22.46 13.96
C GLU A 115 21.15 -23.66 14.35
N THR A 116 21.53 -24.84 13.86
CA THR A 116 20.87 -26.09 14.24
C THR A 116 20.88 -26.14 15.77
N PRO A 117 19.73 -26.34 16.42
CA PRO A 117 19.67 -26.37 17.88
C PRO A 117 20.67 -27.41 18.36
N GLN A 118 21.64 -26.96 19.17
CA GLN A 118 22.59 -27.85 19.81
C GLN A 118 21.81 -28.88 20.64
N PRO A 119 22.25 -30.15 20.71
CA PRO A 119 21.56 -31.14 21.51
C PRO A 119 21.44 -30.62 22.94
N ASN A 120 20.23 -30.64 23.48
CA ASN A 120 19.95 -30.25 24.86
C ASN A 120 20.67 -31.22 25.80
N TYR A 121 21.88 -30.87 26.22
CA TYR A 121 22.58 -31.58 27.28
C TYR A 121 21.74 -31.50 28.55
N LYS A 122 21.28 -32.65 29.04
CA LYS A 122 20.56 -32.72 30.30
C LYS A 122 21.55 -32.39 31.42
N PHE A 123 21.24 -31.35 32.19
CA PHE A 123 22.03 -30.99 33.36
C PHE A 123 21.74 -31.98 34.49
N GLU A 124 22.67 -32.91 34.74
CA GLU A 124 22.59 -33.89 35.83
C GLU A 124 23.31 -33.37 37.10
N GLY A 125 22.97 -32.16 37.53
CA GLY A 125 23.47 -31.61 38.79
C GLY A 125 22.59 -32.01 39.96
N SER A 126 23.10 -32.85 40.86
CA SER A 126 22.51 -33.07 42.20
C SER A 126 23.29 -32.28 43.23
N SER A 127 22.61 -31.58 44.14
CA SER A 127 23.28 -30.94 45.27
C SER A 127 23.81 -31.99 46.26
N GLN A 128 24.85 -31.66 47.03
CA GLN A 128 25.30 -32.53 48.13
C GLN A 128 24.15 -32.81 49.11
N TYR A 129 23.33 -31.80 49.39
CA TYR A 129 22.14 -31.96 50.22
C TYR A 129 21.18 -33.04 49.72
N SER A 130 20.90 -33.11 48.42
CA SER A 130 20.00 -34.14 47.88
C SER A 130 20.62 -35.54 47.90
N ARG A 131 21.96 -35.65 47.99
CA ARG A 131 22.67 -36.93 48.14
C ARG A 131 22.69 -37.39 49.60
N ASP A 132 22.86 -36.44 50.52
CA ASP A 132 23.06 -36.73 51.94
C ASP A 132 21.74 -36.95 52.69
N PHE A 133 20.65 -36.35 52.21
CA PHE A 133 19.32 -36.46 52.83
C PHE A 133 18.29 -37.05 51.85
N PRO A 134 18.42 -38.34 51.50
CA PRO A 134 17.37 -39.02 50.74
C PRO A 134 16.08 -39.02 51.56
N ASN A 135 14.94 -39.02 50.90
CA ASN A 135 13.67 -39.19 51.58
C ASN A 135 13.62 -40.61 52.17
N TRP A 136 13.81 -40.73 53.49
CA TRP A 136 13.79 -41.99 54.23
C TRP A 136 12.40 -42.64 54.33
N GLY A 137 11.38 -42.03 53.72
CA GLY A 137 10.02 -42.53 53.73
C GLY A 137 9.27 -42.20 55.03
N PRO A 138 8.00 -42.64 55.14
CA PRO A 138 7.24 -42.47 56.37
C PRO A 138 7.90 -43.27 57.49
N VAL A 139 8.23 -42.60 58.60
CA VAL A 139 8.76 -43.27 59.80
C VAL A 139 7.65 -44.12 60.39
N ASP A 140 7.88 -45.44 60.48
CA ASP A 140 7.00 -46.34 61.21
C ASP A 140 6.93 -45.89 62.67
N LYS A 141 5.79 -45.29 63.04
CA LYS A 141 5.55 -44.88 64.42
C LYS A 141 5.34 -46.14 65.24
N ILE A 142 6.36 -46.54 65.98
CA ILE A 142 6.22 -47.54 67.04
C ILE A 142 5.31 -46.93 68.10
N VAL A 143 4.00 -47.18 68.01
CA VAL A 143 3.04 -46.77 69.03
C VAL A 143 3.28 -47.64 70.25
N MET A 144 4.15 -47.19 71.15
CA MET A 144 4.26 -47.78 72.47
C MET A 144 2.95 -47.51 73.20
N LYS A 145 2.17 -48.56 73.45
CA LYS A 145 0.98 -48.47 74.28
C LYS A 145 1.44 -48.06 75.69
N HIS A 146 1.14 -46.83 76.10
CA HIS A 146 1.41 -46.40 77.46
C HIS A 146 0.61 -47.29 78.44
N PRO A 147 1.20 -47.66 79.60
CA PRO A 147 0.46 -48.36 80.64
C PRO A 147 -0.71 -47.47 81.08
N VAL A 148 -1.93 -47.97 80.93
CA VAL A 148 -3.16 -47.26 81.32
C VAL A 148 -3.23 -47.27 82.84
N ASN A 149 -3.03 -46.11 83.48
CA ASN A 149 -3.28 -45.97 84.90
C ASN A 149 -4.78 -46.17 85.17
N PRO A 150 -5.17 -46.94 86.21
CA PRO A 150 -6.58 -47.15 86.53
C PRO A 150 -7.24 -45.81 86.88
N VAL A 151 -8.26 -45.43 86.11
CA VAL A 151 -9.06 -44.23 86.38
C VAL A 151 -10.04 -44.58 87.50
N HIS A 152 -9.87 -43.98 88.68
CA HIS A 152 -10.83 -44.10 89.76
C HIS A 152 -12.04 -43.21 89.48
N ASP A 153 -13.21 -43.83 89.31
CA ASP A 153 -14.46 -43.16 88.98
C ASP A 153 -15.06 -42.52 90.24
N THR A 154 -14.92 -41.20 90.40
CA THR A 154 -15.42 -40.44 91.57
C THR A 154 -16.90 -40.09 91.44
N LYS A 155 -17.75 -41.09 91.17
CA LYS A 155 -19.21 -40.91 91.10
C LYS A 155 -19.84 -40.89 92.48
N LEU A 156 -19.61 -39.83 93.24
CA LEU A 156 -20.39 -39.52 94.44
C LEU A 156 -21.74 -38.94 94.01
N LYS A 157 -22.83 -39.66 94.29
CA LYS A 157 -24.19 -39.15 94.04
C LYS A 157 -24.50 -38.06 95.06
N PHE A 158 -24.70 -36.83 94.58
CA PHE A 158 -25.14 -35.72 95.41
C PHE A 158 -26.67 -35.76 95.55
N ASN A 159 -27.17 -36.02 96.76
CA ASN A 159 -28.60 -36.10 97.06
C ASN A 159 -29.13 -34.84 97.76
N GLY A 160 -28.52 -33.67 97.55
CA GLY A 160 -28.99 -32.42 98.15
C GLY A 160 -30.27 -31.94 97.47
N LYS A 161 -31.40 -32.01 98.17
CA LYS A 161 -32.62 -31.31 97.78
C LYS A 161 -32.59 -29.90 98.34
N SER A 162 -32.98 -28.92 97.52
CA SER A 162 -33.04 -27.53 97.98
C SER A 162 -34.37 -27.27 98.69
N ALA A 163 -34.37 -26.41 99.70
CA ALA A 163 -35.60 -26.00 100.39
C ALA A 163 -36.63 -25.37 99.44
N TYR A 164 -36.16 -24.80 98.33
CA TYR A 164 -37.02 -24.25 97.28
C TYR A 164 -37.79 -25.35 96.52
N GLU A 165 -37.12 -26.44 96.16
CA GLU A 165 -37.73 -27.58 95.48
C GLU A 165 -38.84 -28.22 96.33
N GLU A 166 -38.68 -28.23 97.65
CA GLU A 166 -39.70 -28.76 98.56
C GLU A 166 -40.94 -27.86 98.66
N GLN A 167 -40.78 -26.54 98.54
CA GLN A 167 -41.86 -25.57 98.76
C GLN A 167 -42.67 -25.25 97.50
N PHE A 168 -42.07 -25.34 96.32
CA PHE A 168 -42.69 -24.91 95.06
C PHE A 168 -42.90 -26.09 94.11
N VAL A 169 -43.74 -27.03 94.52
CA VAL A 169 -44.18 -28.12 93.62
C VAL A 169 -45.18 -27.55 92.62
N CYS A 170 -44.88 -27.66 91.32
CA CYS A 170 -45.79 -27.26 90.25
C CYS A 170 -47.14 -27.99 90.37
N ARG A 171 -48.14 -27.30 90.92
CA ARG A 171 -49.53 -27.74 90.85
C ARG A 171 -50.05 -27.35 89.47
N THR A 172 -50.28 -28.34 88.61
CA THR A 172 -50.84 -28.11 87.27
C THR A 172 -52.18 -27.38 87.40
N PRO A 173 -52.34 -26.17 86.83
CA PRO A 173 -53.62 -25.48 86.86
C PRO A 173 -54.61 -26.25 86.00
N LYS A 174 -55.81 -26.52 86.51
CA LYS A 174 -56.92 -27.04 85.70
C LYS A 174 -57.36 -25.92 84.75
N VAL A 175 -56.92 -25.99 83.50
CA VAL A 175 -57.30 -25.03 82.45
C VAL A 175 -58.64 -25.47 81.85
N GLU A 176 -59.69 -24.71 82.07
CA GLU A 176 -60.95 -24.84 81.33
C GLU A 176 -60.76 -24.28 79.91
N ALA A 177 -61.08 -25.11 78.90
CA ALA A 177 -60.79 -24.83 77.50
C ALA A 177 -61.78 -23.82 76.90
N ASN A 178 -61.26 -22.69 76.39
CA ASN A 178 -62.00 -21.76 75.55
C ASN A 178 -61.55 -21.92 74.07
N PRO A 179 -62.45 -22.13 73.10
CA PRO A 179 -62.06 -22.41 71.72
C PRO A 179 -61.74 -21.13 70.92
N GLY A 180 -60.46 -20.96 70.59
CA GLY A 180 -59.96 -20.73 69.23
C GLY A 180 -60.17 -19.38 68.54
N TYR A 181 -59.06 -18.65 68.34
CA TYR A 181 -58.90 -17.71 67.23
C TYR A 181 -57.78 -18.20 66.29
N ARG A 182 -58.12 -18.50 65.02
CA ARG A 182 -57.15 -18.85 63.98
C ARG A 182 -56.56 -17.58 63.37
N SER A 183 -55.24 -17.37 63.50
CA SER A 183 -54.54 -16.37 62.71
C SER A 183 -54.26 -16.92 61.30
N LYS A 184 -54.42 -16.08 60.28
CA LYS A 184 -54.09 -16.44 58.89
C LYS A 184 -52.60 -16.17 58.67
N GLU A 185 -51.89 -17.21 58.26
CA GLU A 185 -50.46 -17.14 57.90
C GLU A 185 -50.25 -16.23 56.68
N ILE A 186 -49.43 -15.20 56.86
CA ILE A 186 -48.99 -14.31 55.77
C ILE A 186 -47.85 -15.02 55.05
N ARG A 187 -48.09 -15.47 53.82
CA ARG A 187 -47.02 -16.03 52.97
C ARG A 187 -46.09 -14.90 52.50
N PRO A 188 -44.77 -15.02 52.68
CA PRO A 188 -43.83 -14.02 52.17
C PRO A 188 -43.84 -14.06 50.64
N LYS A 189 -44.19 -12.93 50.00
CA LYS A 189 -43.93 -12.73 48.56
C LYS A 189 -42.40 -12.68 48.40
N SER A 190 -41.84 -13.62 47.63
CA SER A 190 -40.44 -13.63 47.26
C SER A 190 -40.13 -12.34 46.51
N PHE A 191 -39.30 -11.50 47.11
CA PHE A 191 -38.79 -10.28 46.50
C PHE A 191 -37.51 -10.68 45.78
N ASP A 192 -37.60 -10.89 44.46
CA ASP A 192 -36.44 -11.24 43.64
C ASP A 192 -35.54 -10.01 43.51
N ILE A 193 -34.46 -9.99 44.28
CA ILE A 193 -33.42 -8.96 44.16
C ILE A 193 -32.53 -9.38 42.99
N PRO A 194 -32.45 -8.58 41.90
CA PRO A 194 -31.56 -8.90 40.79
C PRO A 194 -30.11 -8.66 41.21
N LEU A 195 -29.45 -9.70 41.71
CA LEU A 195 -28.03 -9.72 42.11
C LEU A 195 -27.04 -9.70 40.93
N GLN A 196 -27.48 -9.26 39.75
CA GLN A 196 -26.62 -9.23 38.57
C GLN A 196 -25.90 -7.89 38.48
N THR A 197 -24.57 -7.95 38.61
CA THR A 197 -23.70 -6.79 38.40
C THR A 197 -23.65 -6.44 36.90
N THR A 198 -23.42 -5.16 36.58
CA THR A 198 -23.30 -4.68 35.20
C THR A 198 -22.24 -5.46 34.42
N PHE A 199 -21.14 -5.82 35.07
CA PHE A 199 -20.08 -6.63 34.48
C PHE A 199 -20.56 -8.02 34.02
N GLN A 200 -21.41 -8.70 34.80
CA GLN A 200 -21.98 -10.00 34.42
C GLN A 200 -23.02 -9.89 33.30
N ARG A 201 -23.64 -8.71 33.14
CA ARG A 201 -24.59 -8.45 32.06
C ARG A 201 -23.87 -8.17 30.74
N ASP A 202 -22.71 -7.51 30.79
CA ASP A 202 -22.00 -7.04 29.61
C ASP A 202 -20.97 -8.05 29.08
N PHE A 203 -20.41 -8.93 29.93
CA PHE A 203 -19.45 -9.96 29.55
C PHE A 203 -20.09 -11.35 29.40
N GLN A 204 -21.10 -11.46 28.54
CA GLN A 204 -21.50 -12.79 28.08
C GLN A 204 -20.57 -13.27 26.96
N PRO A 205 -20.12 -14.53 26.98
CA PRO A 205 -19.28 -15.07 25.92
C PRO A 205 -20.02 -14.93 24.58
N SER A 206 -19.40 -14.18 23.67
CA SER A 206 -19.93 -13.92 22.33
C SER A 206 -20.07 -15.23 21.57
N THR A 207 -21.30 -15.54 21.16
CA THR A 207 -21.58 -16.72 20.35
C THR A 207 -20.97 -16.57 18.95
N PRO A 208 -20.59 -17.67 18.27
CA PRO A 208 -20.06 -17.62 16.90
C PRO A 208 -20.96 -16.84 15.92
N ASP A 209 -22.27 -16.87 16.13
CA ASP A 209 -23.26 -16.09 15.37
C ASP A 209 -23.14 -14.57 15.54
N TYR A 210 -22.66 -14.09 16.70
CA TYR A 210 -22.42 -12.67 16.95
C TYR A 210 -21.29 -12.15 16.05
N TYR A 211 -20.21 -12.92 15.91
CA TYR A 211 -19.09 -12.59 15.02
C TYR A 211 -19.51 -12.60 13.55
N ALA A 212 -20.31 -13.58 13.12
CA ALA A 212 -20.79 -13.67 11.74
C ALA A 212 -21.69 -12.48 11.32
N ARG A 213 -22.40 -11.84 12.26
CA ARG A 213 -23.20 -10.63 11.97
C ARG A 213 -22.33 -9.37 11.86
N HIS A 214 -21.27 -9.28 12.64
CA HIS A 214 -20.34 -8.14 12.59
C HIS A 214 -19.31 -8.24 11.44
N GLU A 215 -19.09 -9.42 10.87
CA GLU A 215 -18.30 -9.60 9.65
C GLU A 215 -19.05 -9.28 8.35
N ARG A 216 -20.33 -8.89 8.41
CA ARG A 216 -21.02 -8.28 7.26
C ARG A 216 -20.42 -6.90 7.00
N LYS A 217 -19.27 -6.90 6.31
CA LYS A 217 -18.65 -5.75 5.68
C LYS A 217 -19.74 -4.89 5.07
N CYS A 218 -19.80 -3.63 5.50
CA CYS A 218 -20.46 -2.57 4.77
C CYS A 218 -19.91 -2.58 3.34
N ASN A 219 -20.61 -3.27 2.44
CA ASN A 219 -20.56 -2.98 1.01
C ASN A 219 -21.30 -1.66 0.80
N GLU A 220 -20.80 -0.58 1.42
CA GLU A 220 -21.22 0.76 1.12
C GLU A 220 -20.78 1.03 -0.31
N LYS A 221 -21.72 0.92 -1.25
CA LYS A 221 -21.56 1.52 -2.57
C LYS A 221 -21.19 2.98 -2.29
N PRO A 222 -20.02 3.47 -2.75
CA PRO A 222 -19.60 4.83 -2.44
C PRO A 222 -20.74 5.75 -2.85
N SER A 223 -21.21 6.56 -1.90
CA SER A 223 -22.24 7.55 -2.17
C SER A 223 -21.73 8.42 -3.33
N LYS A 224 -22.59 8.67 -4.32
CA LYS A 224 -22.25 9.56 -5.43
C LYS A 224 -22.06 10.97 -4.85
N ILE A 225 -20.83 11.31 -4.48
CA ILE A 225 -20.49 12.64 -4.03
C ILE A 225 -20.60 13.54 -5.25
N PHE A 226 -21.59 14.43 -5.24
CA PHE A 226 -21.75 15.46 -6.26
C PHE A 226 -20.71 16.55 -6.00
N TYR A 227 -19.54 16.39 -6.62
CA TYR A 227 -18.54 17.46 -6.62
C TYR A 227 -18.99 18.58 -7.57
N ASN A 228 -18.93 19.82 -7.10
CA ASN A 228 -19.03 20.98 -7.97
C ASN A 228 -17.77 20.98 -8.87
N LYS A 229 -17.94 20.87 -10.19
CA LYS A 229 -16.85 20.74 -11.18
C LYS A 229 -15.78 21.84 -11.07
N ASN A 230 -16.10 22.97 -10.44
CA ASN A 230 -15.20 24.11 -10.30
C ASN A 230 -14.44 24.15 -8.96
N GLN A 231 -14.71 23.23 -8.02
CA GLN A 231 -14.15 23.28 -6.67
C GLN A 231 -12.65 22.93 -6.60
N PHE A 232 -12.11 22.24 -7.60
CA PHE A 232 -10.71 21.81 -7.66
C PHE A 232 -9.95 22.41 -8.85
N GLN A 233 -10.30 23.62 -9.29
CA GLN A 233 -9.47 24.30 -10.28
C GLN A 233 -8.20 24.82 -9.60
N THR A 234 -7.07 24.17 -9.89
CA THR A 234 -5.76 24.62 -9.45
C THR A 234 -5.40 25.94 -10.14
N THR A 235 -4.66 26.81 -9.46
CA THR A 235 -4.19 28.11 -9.99
C THR A 235 -3.38 27.98 -11.29
N THR A 236 -2.85 26.79 -11.57
CA THR A 236 -2.19 26.44 -12.84
C THR A 236 -3.18 26.37 -14.01
N ALA A 237 -4.41 25.87 -13.81
CA ALA A 237 -5.40 25.76 -14.88
C ALA A 237 -5.93 27.11 -15.34
N THR A 238 -5.95 28.12 -14.46
CA THR A 238 -6.32 29.50 -14.79
C THR A 238 -5.16 30.30 -15.36
N ALA A 239 -3.93 30.04 -14.92
CA ALA A 239 -2.73 30.76 -15.39
C ALA A 239 -2.31 30.37 -16.82
N TYR A 240 -2.58 29.14 -17.25
CA TYR A 240 -2.22 28.66 -18.58
C TYR A 240 -3.48 28.36 -19.40
N LEU A 241 -4.23 29.42 -19.72
CA LEU A 241 -5.23 29.29 -20.78
C LEU A 241 -4.50 29.11 -22.11
N PRO A 242 -4.94 28.16 -22.96
CA PRO A 242 -4.42 28.05 -24.31
C PRO A 242 -4.70 29.38 -24.99
N THR A 243 -3.66 30.17 -25.21
CA THR A 243 -3.73 31.33 -26.06
C THR A 243 -4.07 30.78 -27.44
N SER A 244 -5.35 30.86 -27.80
CA SER A 244 -5.77 30.64 -29.17
C SER A 244 -4.91 31.57 -29.98
N ILE A 245 -3.98 31.00 -30.74
CA ILE A 245 -3.23 31.73 -31.74
C ILE A 245 -4.31 32.16 -32.71
N SER A 246 -4.88 33.36 -32.47
CA SER A 246 -5.67 34.09 -33.43
C SER A 246 -4.70 34.31 -34.57
N LEU A 247 -4.73 33.37 -35.51
CA LEU A 247 -4.11 33.48 -36.80
C LEU A 247 -4.89 34.63 -37.45
N LYS A 248 -4.46 35.85 -37.13
CA LYS A 248 -4.95 37.05 -37.81
C LYS A 248 -4.66 36.77 -39.26
N ASP A 249 -5.74 36.62 -40.02
CA ASP A 249 -5.72 36.28 -41.42
C ASP A 249 -4.72 37.23 -42.11
N PRO A 250 -3.61 36.73 -42.68
CA PRO A 250 -2.49 37.56 -43.14
C PRO A 250 -2.91 38.59 -44.20
N MET A 251 -4.09 38.41 -44.81
CA MET A 251 -4.72 39.35 -45.73
C MET A 251 -5.18 40.66 -45.08
N HIS A 252 -5.51 40.66 -43.79
CA HIS A 252 -5.87 41.88 -43.07
C HIS A 252 -4.65 42.77 -42.82
N TYR A 253 -3.47 42.18 -42.68
CA TYR A 253 -2.21 42.92 -42.52
C TYR A 253 -1.76 43.56 -43.84
N MET A 254 -2.02 42.92 -44.98
CA MET A 254 -1.69 43.50 -46.30
C MET A 254 -2.59 44.69 -46.67
N LYS A 255 -3.86 44.72 -46.24
CA LYS A 255 -4.73 45.90 -46.46
C LYS A 255 -4.26 47.12 -45.65
N GLU A 256 -3.77 46.93 -44.42
CA GLU A 256 -3.21 48.03 -43.62
C GLU A 256 -1.89 48.58 -44.18
N ILE A 257 -1.09 47.75 -44.84
CA ILE A 257 0.17 48.17 -45.47
C ILE A 257 -0.10 48.89 -46.79
N MET A 258 -1.03 48.40 -47.62
CA MET A 258 -1.36 49.05 -48.90
C MET A 258 -2.18 50.35 -48.76
N GLY A 259 -2.83 50.57 -47.62
CA GLY A 259 -3.54 51.82 -47.32
C GLY A 259 -2.63 53.00 -46.91
N LYS A 260 -1.36 52.75 -46.58
CA LYS A 260 -0.42 53.77 -46.06
C LYS A 260 0.59 54.30 -47.08
N THR A 261 0.51 53.87 -48.33
CA THR A 261 1.44 54.27 -49.40
C THR A 261 0.75 55.07 -50.52
N LYS A 262 -0.10 56.03 -50.15
CA LYS A 262 -0.55 57.12 -51.02
C LYS A 262 -0.48 58.44 -50.27
#